data_AF-A0A3A2ZNB6-F1
#
_entry.id   AF-A0A3A2ZNB6-F1
#
_cell.length_a   1.000
_cell.length_b   1.000
_cell.length_c   1.000
_cell.angle_alpha   90.00
_cell.angle_beta   90.00
_cell.angle_gamma   90.00
#
_symmetry.space_group_name_H-M   'P 1'
#
loop_
_entity.id
_entity.type
_entity.pdbx_description
1 polymer ?
#
loop_
_entity_poly.entity_id
_entity_poly.type
_entity_poly.pdbx_seq_one_letter_code
_entity_poly.pdbx_strand_id
1 'polypeptide(L)'
;FLLLSRSTIDDSITQNLNALHTPAREGFDPSSTAARRTDSNIGRPINPAACKDFKNNVLFPSWQARSDVLNYCAGVATSPDPDDPDLILRQIESAKEREKVVDERLDPYSARSYPQQARTESLAAVVRNQRTVEEIIRARTWSLVSERCADGPTNWDEALNKWREGRQ
;
A
#
# COMPACT_ATOMS: atom_id res chain seq x y z
N PHE A 1 8.83 -6.20 4.42
CA PHE A 1 7.89 -5.43 5.24
C PHE A 1 6.56 -5.16 4.53
N LEU A 2 6.53 -4.33 3.46
CA LEU A 2 5.27 -3.91 2.80
C LEU A 2 4.37 -5.09 2.39
N LEU A 3 4.93 -6.12 1.75
CA LEU A 3 4.21 -7.32 1.35
C LEU A 3 3.53 -8.02 2.54
N LEU A 4 4.28 -8.24 3.63
CA LEU A 4 3.77 -8.89 4.84
C LEU A 4 2.69 -8.04 5.54
N SER A 5 2.89 -6.72 5.61
CA SER A 5 1.88 -5.82 6.19
C SER A 5 0.58 -5.82 5.39
N ARG A 6 0.65 -5.90 4.06
CA ARG A 6 -0.52 -5.97 3.18
C ARG A 6 -1.23 -7.32 3.30
N SER A 7 -0.49 -8.42 3.31
CA SER A 7 -1.09 -9.76 3.40
C SER A 7 -1.84 -9.99 4.72
N THR A 8 -1.30 -9.45 5.80
CA THR A 8 -1.86 -9.60 7.16
C THR A 8 -3.06 -8.70 7.44
N ILE A 9 -3.21 -7.58 6.73
CA ILE A 9 -4.27 -6.59 7.00
C ILE A 9 -5.24 -6.44 5.82
N ASP A 10 -4.72 -6.07 4.65
CA ASP A 10 -5.50 -5.65 3.50
C ASP A 10 -5.97 -6.83 2.66
N ASP A 11 -5.08 -7.78 2.32
CA ASP A 11 -5.47 -8.96 1.51
C ASP A 11 -6.43 -9.88 2.28
N SER A 12 -6.31 -9.88 3.60
CA SER A 12 -7.17 -10.62 4.54
C SER A 12 -8.26 -9.74 5.16
N ILE A 13 -8.55 -8.56 4.60
CA ILE A 13 -9.50 -7.61 5.21
C ILE A 13 -10.87 -8.22 5.47
N THR A 14 -11.39 -9.03 4.55
CA THR A 14 -12.68 -9.72 4.73
C THR A 14 -12.66 -10.66 5.93
N GLN A 15 -11.55 -11.38 6.14
CA GLN A 15 -11.39 -12.27 7.30
C GLN A 15 -11.29 -11.46 8.58
N ASN A 16 -10.49 -10.39 8.58
CA ASN A 16 -10.35 -9.47 9.71
C ASN A 16 -11.70 -8.85 10.10
N LEU A 17 -12.50 -8.39 9.15
CA LEU A 17 -13.84 -7.85 9.38
C LEU A 17 -14.83 -8.90 9.87
N ASN A 18 -14.81 -10.10 9.29
CA ASN A 18 -15.66 -11.20 9.74
C ASN A 18 -15.33 -11.62 11.18
N ALA A 19 -14.06 -11.54 11.60
CA ALA A 19 -13.63 -11.82 12.97
C ALA A 19 -14.15 -10.78 14.00
N LEU A 20 -14.56 -9.59 13.55
CA LEU A 20 -15.21 -8.60 14.42
C LEU A 20 -16.66 -8.99 14.77
N HIS A 21 -17.27 -9.92 14.01
CA HIS A 21 -18.52 -10.53 14.42
C HIS A 21 -18.25 -11.56 15.51
N THR A 22 -18.75 -11.30 16.72
CA THR A 22 -18.71 -12.24 17.84
C THR A 22 -20.12 -12.69 18.23
N PRO A 23 -20.76 -13.62 17.48
CA PRO A 23 -22.10 -14.11 17.82
C PRO A 23 -22.19 -14.71 19.22
N ALA A 24 -21.09 -15.32 19.69
CA ALA A 24 -21.01 -15.95 21.01
C ALA A 24 -21.27 -14.99 22.19
N ARG A 25 -21.08 -13.67 22.01
CA ARG A 25 -21.39 -12.68 23.06
C ARG A 25 -22.90 -12.42 23.21
N GLU A 26 -23.69 -12.66 22.17
CA GLU A 26 -25.15 -12.44 22.18
C GLU A 26 -25.92 -13.66 22.72
N GLY A 27 -25.25 -14.79 22.94
CA GLY A 27 -25.87 -16.04 23.35
C GLY A 27 -26.54 -16.79 22.19
N PHE A 28 -26.89 -18.06 22.42
CA PHE A 28 -27.61 -18.85 21.42
C PHE A 28 -29.11 -18.56 21.48
N ASP A 29 -29.67 -18.06 20.38
CA ASP A 29 -31.13 -17.91 20.20
C ASP A 29 -31.67 -19.11 19.38
N PRO A 30 -32.55 -19.96 19.94
CA PRO A 30 -33.15 -21.09 19.22
C PRO A 30 -33.93 -20.69 17.95
N SER A 31 -34.40 -19.44 17.88
CA SER A 31 -35.09 -18.91 16.70
C SER A 31 -34.14 -18.61 15.54
N SER A 32 -32.83 -18.47 15.80
CA SER A 32 -31.81 -18.20 14.79
C SER A 32 -31.61 -19.34 13.79
N THR A 33 -31.96 -20.58 14.17
CA THR A 33 -31.91 -21.78 13.32
C THR A 33 -33.25 -22.14 12.69
N ALA A 34 -34.33 -21.42 13.02
CA ALA A 34 -35.69 -21.74 12.54
C ALA A 34 -35.89 -21.47 11.05
N ALA A 35 -35.03 -20.65 10.43
CA ALA A 35 -35.03 -20.40 9.00
C ALA A 35 -33.61 -20.57 8.43
N ARG A 36 -33.50 -21.28 7.31
CA ARG A 36 -32.25 -21.37 6.55
C ARG A 36 -31.98 -19.98 5.95
N ARG A 37 -31.13 -19.18 6.61
CA ARG A 37 -30.63 -17.92 6.05
C ARG A 37 -29.65 -18.24 4.92
N THR A 38 -30.15 -18.26 3.69
CA THR A 38 -29.34 -18.45 2.48
C THR A 38 -28.50 -17.21 2.15
N ASP A 39 -28.87 -16.04 2.66
CA ASP A 39 -28.06 -14.82 2.65
C ASP A 39 -27.31 -14.68 3.97
N SER A 40 -26.17 -15.37 4.05
CA SER A 40 -25.28 -15.37 5.21
C SER A 40 -24.66 -13.98 5.40
N ASN A 41 -25.06 -13.25 6.44
CA ASN A 41 -24.29 -12.20 7.13
C ASN A 41 -23.68 -11.03 6.32
N ILE A 42 -23.89 -10.94 5.01
CA ILE A 42 -23.36 -9.85 4.17
C ILE A 42 -23.98 -8.49 4.53
N GLY A 43 -25.17 -8.49 5.15
CA GLY A 43 -25.89 -7.27 5.52
C GLY A 43 -26.03 -7.00 7.03
N ARG A 44 -25.41 -7.79 7.92
CA ARG A 44 -25.44 -7.43 9.37
C ARG A 44 -24.34 -6.41 9.63
N PRO A 45 -24.68 -5.17 10.03
CA PRO A 45 -23.66 -4.17 10.34
C PRO A 45 -22.80 -4.69 11.50
N ILE A 46 -21.49 -4.58 11.36
CA ILE A 46 -20.55 -4.88 12.44
C ILE A 46 -20.83 -3.88 13.58
N ASN A 47 -20.62 -4.31 14.83
CA ASN A 47 -20.76 -3.43 15.99
C ASN A 47 -19.90 -2.14 15.77
N PRO A 48 -20.48 -0.94 15.86
CA PRO A 48 -19.76 0.31 15.56
C PRO A 48 -18.52 0.54 16.43
N ALA A 49 -18.55 0.10 17.70
CA ALA A 49 -17.40 0.20 18.59
C ALA A 49 -16.26 -0.73 18.14
N ALA A 50 -16.57 -1.98 17.77
CA ALA A 50 -15.57 -2.93 17.24
C ALA A 50 -14.95 -2.43 15.94
N CYS A 51 -15.74 -1.84 15.03
CA CYS A 51 -15.24 -1.19 13.83
C CYS A 51 -14.34 0.00 14.14
N LYS A 52 -14.73 0.86 15.08
CA LYS A 52 -13.90 2.00 15.52
C LYS A 52 -12.57 1.53 16.11
N ASP A 53 -12.59 0.50 16.95
CA ASP A 53 -11.39 -0.06 17.57
C ASP A 53 -10.48 -0.70 16.54
N PHE A 54 -11.02 -1.48 15.60
CA PHE A 54 -10.24 -2.06 14.50
C PHE A 54 -9.57 -0.97 13.65
N LYS A 55 -10.31 0.07 13.26
CA LYS A 55 -9.77 1.19 12.49
C LYS A 55 -8.63 1.89 13.23
N ASN A 56 -8.86 2.25 14.49
CA ASN A 56 -7.94 3.08 15.27
C ASN A 56 -6.70 2.34 15.78
N ASN A 57 -6.82 1.04 16.06
CA ASN A 57 -5.77 0.26 16.71
C ASN A 57 -5.07 -0.73 15.77
N VAL A 58 -5.65 -1.03 14.59
CA VAL A 58 -5.09 -2.00 13.65
C VAL A 58 -4.88 -1.39 12.27
N LEU A 59 -5.96 -0.95 11.61
CA LEU A 59 -5.92 -0.54 10.21
C LEU A 59 -5.07 0.73 10.01
N PHE A 60 -5.44 1.83 10.64
CA PHE A 60 -4.75 3.11 10.47
C PHE A 60 -3.30 3.11 10.98
N PRO A 61 -2.97 2.50 12.14
CA PRO A 61 -1.57 2.31 12.53
C PRO A 61 -0.75 1.55 11.49
N SER A 62 -1.30 0.48 10.90
CA SER A 62 -0.60 -0.31 9.88
C SER A 62 -0.36 0.49 8.61
N TRP A 63 -1.37 1.25 8.17
CA TRP A 63 -1.24 2.16 7.02
C TRP A 63 -0.21 3.26 7.30
N GLN A 64 -0.21 3.82 8.51
CA GLN A 64 0.76 4.84 8.92
C GLN A 64 2.19 4.29 8.87
N ALA A 65 2.43 3.12 9.48
CA ALA A 65 3.75 2.49 9.45
C ALA A 65 4.25 2.23 8.02
N ARG A 66 3.36 1.84 7.09
CA ARG A 66 3.72 1.71 5.67
C ARG A 66 4.04 3.06 5.02
N SER A 67 3.28 4.10 5.33
CA SER A 67 3.59 5.47 4.88
C SER A 67 4.95 5.94 5.38
N ASP A 68 5.28 5.67 6.64
CA ASP A 68 6.55 6.06 7.25
C ASP A 68 7.73 5.36 6.58
N VAL A 69 7.62 4.04 6.32
CA VAL A 69 8.64 3.29 5.58
C VAL A 69 8.81 3.84 4.16
N LEU A 70 7.72 4.13 3.44
CA LEU A 70 7.80 4.69 2.09
C LEU A 70 8.44 6.09 2.09
N ASN A 71 8.17 6.90 3.11
CA ASN A 71 8.76 8.23 3.26
C ASN A 71 10.25 8.16 3.61
N TYR A 72 10.63 7.24 4.50
CA TYR A 72 12.04 6.96 4.79
C TYR A 72 12.78 6.52 3.52
N CYS A 73 12.24 5.55 2.79
CA CYS A 73 12.83 5.09 1.53
C CYS A 73 12.92 6.20 0.48
N ALA A 74 11.94 7.11 0.42
CA ALA A 74 12.00 8.27 -0.46
C ALA A 74 13.16 9.20 -0.09
N GLY A 75 13.40 9.44 1.20
CA GLY A 75 14.54 10.21 1.69
C GLY A 75 15.87 9.58 1.27
N VAL A 76 16.03 8.28 1.50
CA VAL A 76 17.23 7.52 1.09
C VAL A 76 17.43 7.53 -0.43
N ALA A 77 16.35 7.45 -1.20
CA ALA A 77 16.44 7.51 -2.67
C ALA A 77 16.93 8.85 -3.21
N THR A 78 16.88 9.92 -2.40
CA THR A 78 17.36 11.26 -2.77
C THR A 78 18.71 11.63 -2.16
N SER A 79 19.24 10.81 -1.24
CA SER A 79 20.56 11.04 -0.65
C SER A 79 21.68 10.53 -1.57
N PRO A 80 22.87 11.17 -1.55
CA PRO A 80 24.05 10.63 -2.24
C PRO A 80 24.40 9.23 -1.72
N ASP A 81 24.77 8.33 -2.63
CA ASP A 81 25.27 6.98 -2.32
C ASP A 81 26.77 6.91 -2.65
N PRO A 82 27.66 7.24 -1.70
CA PRO A 82 29.10 7.23 -1.92
C PRO A 82 29.67 5.82 -2.07
N ASP A 83 28.94 4.79 -1.61
CA ASP A 83 29.36 3.40 -1.61
C ASP A 83 28.79 2.62 -2.82
N ASP A 84 28.25 3.31 -3.83
CA ASP A 84 27.78 2.68 -5.06
C ASP A 84 28.98 2.11 -5.86
N PRO A 85 29.14 0.76 -5.94
CA PRO A 85 30.27 0.16 -6.62
C PRO A 85 30.25 0.42 -8.14
N ASP A 86 29.09 0.71 -8.71
CA ASP A 86 28.91 0.92 -10.13
C ASP A 86 29.12 2.40 -10.53
N LEU A 87 29.42 3.29 -9.56
CA LEU A 87 29.57 4.72 -9.80
C LEU A 87 30.64 5.02 -10.85
N ILE A 88 31.82 4.43 -10.71
CA ILE A 88 32.94 4.64 -11.64
C ILE A 88 32.64 4.05 -13.02
N LEU A 89 32.11 2.82 -13.06
CA LEU A 89 31.74 2.15 -14.32
C LEU A 89 30.73 2.98 -15.11
N ARG A 90 29.71 3.49 -14.44
CA ARG A 90 28.68 4.34 -15.04
C ARG A 90 29.23 5.69 -15.52
N GLN A 91 30.18 6.29 -14.82
CA GLN A 91 30.85 7.50 -15.29
C GLN A 91 31.66 7.25 -16.57
N ILE A 92 32.38 6.14 -16.63
CA ILE A 92 33.13 5.72 -17.84
C ILE A 92 32.18 5.46 -19.00
N GLU A 93 31.10 4.72 -18.76
CA GLU A 93 30.08 4.45 -19.78
C GLU A 93 29.42 5.74 -20.29
N SER A 94 29.05 6.65 -19.38
CA SER A 94 28.48 7.95 -19.73
C SER A 94 29.45 8.81 -20.54
N ALA A 95 30.74 8.79 -20.21
CA ALA A 95 31.77 9.50 -20.99
C ALA A 95 31.89 8.89 -22.39
N LYS A 96 31.97 7.56 -22.50
CA LYS A 96 32.07 6.84 -23.78
C LYS A 96 30.84 7.08 -24.67
N GLU A 97 29.64 7.11 -24.10
CA GLU A 97 28.43 7.40 -24.86
C GLU A 97 28.41 8.84 -25.38
N ARG A 98 28.93 9.81 -24.60
CA ARG A 98 29.04 11.21 -25.06
C ARG A 98 30.02 11.39 -26.21
N GLU A 99 31.06 10.56 -26.29
CA GLU A 99 32.06 10.58 -27.36
C GLU A 99 31.60 9.83 -28.63
N LYS A 100 30.53 9.03 -28.54
CA LYS A 100 30.04 8.20 -29.64
C LYS A 100 29.38 9.06 -30.71
N VAL A 101 29.92 9.00 -31.93
CA VAL A 101 29.32 9.59 -33.13
C VAL A 101 28.45 8.52 -33.80
N VAL A 102 27.17 8.81 -33.98
CA VAL A 102 26.19 7.88 -34.55
C VAL A 102 25.86 8.31 -35.98
N ASP A 103 26.08 7.42 -36.95
CA ASP A 103 25.58 7.57 -38.32
C ASP A 103 24.26 6.80 -38.46
N GLU A 104 23.15 7.53 -38.29
CA GLU A 104 21.78 6.99 -38.38
C GLU A 104 21.46 6.39 -39.77
N ARG A 105 22.22 6.75 -40.81
CA ARG A 105 22.04 6.22 -42.16
C ARG A 105 22.62 4.82 -42.30
N LEU A 106 23.62 4.47 -41.49
CA LEU A 106 24.24 3.14 -41.49
C LEU A 106 23.46 2.16 -40.58
N ASP A 107 23.05 2.63 -39.40
CA ASP A 107 22.22 1.85 -38.47
C ASP A 107 21.33 2.76 -37.59
N PRO A 108 20.00 2.79 -37.82
CA PRO A 108 19.04 3.56 -37.03
C PRO A 108 18.94 3.17 -35.55
N TYR A 109 19.44 1.99 -35.16
CA TYR A 109 19.36 1.50 -33.78
C TYR A 109 20.63 1.77 -32.96
N SER A 110 21.72 2.15 -33.63
CA SER A 110 23.01 2.42 -32.99
C SER A 110 22.97 3.64 -32.05
N ALA A 111 21.98 4.53 -32.19
CA ALA A 111 21.75 5.67 -31.30
C ALA A 111 21.13 5.31 -29.94
N ARG A 112 20.62 4.08 -29.78
CA ARG A 112 19.99 3.67 -28.52
C ARG A 112 21.07 3.30 -27.51
N SER A 113 21.06 3.99 -26.38
CA SER A 113 21.86 3.65 -25.20
C SER A 113 20.96 3.60 -23.99
N TYR A 114 21.18 2.61 -23.13
CA TYR A 114 20.46 2.41 -21.89
C TYR A 114 21.45 2.56 -20.75
N PRO A 115 21.60 3.77 -20.19
CA PRO A 115 22.55 3.97 -19.11
C PRO A 115 22.17 3.10 -17.91
N GLN A 116 23.17 2.48 -17.29
CA GLN A 116 22.93 1.76 -16.05
C GLN A 116 22.41 2.73 -14.98
N GLN A 117 21.29 2.40 -14.35
CA GLN A 117 20.67 3.26 -13.34
C GLN A 117 21.47 3.24 -12.03
N ALA A 118 21.46 4.36 -11.31
CA ALA A 118 21.99 4.39 -9.95
C ALA A 118 21.12 3.57 -8.98
N ARG A 119 21.72 3.06 -7.89
CA ARG A 119 20.96 2.36 -6.83
C ARG A 119 19.86 3.25 -6.24
N THR A 120 20.15 4.53 -6.06
CA THR A 120 19.21 5.54 -5.57
C THR A 120 18.09 5.82 -6.57
N GLU A 121 18.40 5.85 -7.87
CA GLU A 121 17.42 6.03 -8.95
C GLU A 121 16.48 4.82 -9.07
N SER A 122 17.03 3.61 -9.03
CA SER A 122 16.24 2.38 -9.03
C SER A 122 15.36 2.28 -7.78
N LEU A 123 15.88 2.65 -6.60
CA LEU A 123 15.08 2.77 -5.38
C LEU A 123 13.97 3.82 -5.54
N ALA A 124 14.25 4.99 -6.12
CA ALA A 124 13.25 6.03 -6.36
C ALA A 124 12.11 5.52 -7.26
N ALA A 125 12.42 4.74 -8.29
CA ALA A 125 11.43 4.10 -9.15
C ALA A 125 10.57 3.09 -8.37
N VAL A 126 11.20 2.25 -7.54
CA VAL A 126 10.47 1.31 -6.68
C VAL A 126 9.55 2.05 -5.71
N VAL A 127 10.01 3.10 -5.04
CA VAL A 127 9.19 3.89 -4.10
C VAL A 127 7.99 4.52 -4.79
N ARG A 128 8.18 5.10 -5.98
CA ARG A 128 7.07 5.64 -6.80
C ARG A 128 6.01 4.58 -7.08
N ASN A 129 6.44 3.40 -7.56
CA ASN A 129 5.53 2.29 -7.83
C ASN A 129 4.81 1.83 -6.56
N GLN A 130 5.52 1.72 -5.43
CA GLN A 130 4.92 1.28 -4.18
C GLN A 130 3.91 2.27 -3.60
N ARG A 131 4.07 3.58 -3.85
CA ARG A 131 3.06 4.59 -3.49
C ARG A 131 1.77 4.42 -4.28
N THR A 132 1.86 4.24 -5.60
CA THR A 132 0.68 3.97 -6.45
C THR A 132 -0.03 2.68 -6.03
N VAL A 133 0.73 1.61 -5.76
CA VAL A 133 0.16 0.35 -5.24
C VAL A 133 -0.54 0.57 -3.90
N GLU A 134 0.06 1.37 -3.01
CA GLU A 134 -0.53 1.66 -1.70
C GLU A 134 -1.84 2.45 -1.81
N GLU A 135 -1.95 3.40 -2.73
CA GLU A 135 -3.20 4.13 -3.01
C GLU A 135 -4.32 3.17 -3.45
N ILE A 136 -4.02 2.26 -4.38
CA ILE A 136 -4.98 1.27 -4.88
C ILE A 136 -5.42 0.34 -3.75
N ILE A 137 -4.48 -0.17 -2.96
CA ILE A 137 -4.79 -1.09 -1.86
C ILE A 137 -5.66 -0.39 -0.83
N ARG A 138 -5.30 0.83 -0.39
CA ARG A 138 -6.09 1.58 0.60
C ARG A 138 -7.50 1.87 0.11
N ALA A 139 -7.65 2.29 -1.15
CA ALA A 139 -8.97 2.52 -1.73
C ALA A 139 -9.83 1.25 -1.72
N ARG A 140 -9.26 0.11 -2.12
CA ARG A 140 -9.96 -1.19 -2.13
C ARG A 140 -10.32 -1.67 -0.72
N THR A 141 -9.37 -1.63 0.20
CA THR A 141 -9.58 -2.02 1.60
C THR A 141 -10.64 -1.14 2.24
N TRP A 142 -10.56 0.18 2.03
CA TRP A 142 -11.51 1.13 2.58
C TRP A 142 -12.92 0.90 2.06
N SER A 143 -13.10 0.64 0.75
CA SER A 143 -14.41 0.35 0.19
C SER A 143 -15.14 -0.78 0.93
N LEU A 144 -14.41 -1.84 1.32
CA LEU A 144 -14.97 -2.95 2.09
C LEU A 144 -15.22 -2.58 3.55
N VAL A 145 -14.30 -1.84 4.17
CA VAL A 145 -14.44 -1.38 5.54
C VAL A 145 -15.64 -0.45 5.67
N SER A 146 -15.81 0.53 4.78
CA SER A 146 -16.92 1.48 4.80
C SER A 146 -18.27 0.81 4.61
N GLU A 147 -18.35 -0.18 3.71
CA GLU A 147 -19.55 -0.98 3.49
C GLU A 147 -19.96 -1.76 4.74
N ARG A 148 -19.01 -2.44 5.39
CA ARG A 148 -19.28 -3.33 6.53
C ARG A 148 -19.42 -2.61 7.87
N CYS A 149 -18.73 -1.49 8.05
CA CYS A 149 -18.79 -0.66 9.25
C CYS A 149 -19.87 0.42 9.20
N ALA A 150 -20.67 0.47 8.12
CA ALA A 150 -21.69 1.49 7.88
C ALA A 150 -21.15 2.93 8.04
N ASP A 151 -19.90 3.14 7.61
CA ASP A 151 -19.31 4.47 7.59
C ASP A 151 -19.97 5.28 6.46
N GLY A 152 -20.16 6.57 6.67
CA GLY A 152 -20.67 7.48 5.63
C GLY A 152 -19.74 7.54 4.40
N PRO A 153 -20.11 8.29 3.35
CA PRO A 153 -19.33 8.41 2.12
C PRO A 153 -18.06 9.27 2.30
N THR A 154 -17.17 8.85 3.20
CA THR A 154 -15.89 9.48 3.49
C THR A 154 -14.80 8.74 2.74
N ASN A 155 -13.85 9.47 2.14
CA ASN A 155 -12.71 8.86 1.49
C ASN A 155 -11.69 8.33 2.52
N TRP A 156 -10.88 7.35 2.11
CA TRP A 156 -9.90 6.73 3.00
C TRP A 156 -8.84 7.71 3.50
N ASP A 157 -8.46 8.70 2.67
CA ASP A 157 -7.45 9.70 2.97
C ASP A 157 -7.95 10.67 4.05
N GLU A 158 -9.20 11.15 3.92
CA GLU A 158 -9.84 12.00 4.90
C GLU A 158 -9.99 11.27 6.24
N ALA A 159 -10.43 10.01 6.22
CA ALA A 159 -10.57 9.19 7.42
C ALA A 159 -9.21 8.97 8.12
N LEU A 160 -8.16 8.69 7.36
CA LEU A 160 -6.81 8.53 7.90
C LEU A 160 -6.26 9.85 8.47
N ASN A 161 -6.49 10.98 7.79
CA ASN A 161 -6.03 12.29 8.25
C ASN A 161 -6.73 12.70 9.54
N LYS A 162 -8.05 12.51 9.65
CA LYS A 162 -8.79 12.72 10.91
C LYS A 162 -8.22 11.89 12.06
N TRP A 163 -7.86 10.64 11.79
CA TRP A 163 -7.22 9.78 12.79
C TRP A 163 -5.83 10.28 13.22
N ARG A 164 -5.04 10.85 12.29
CA ARG A 164 -3.74 11.48 12.61
C ARG A 164 -3.90 12.70 13.49
N GLU A 165 -4.85 13.57 13.15
CA GLU A 165 -5.15 14.79 13.90
C GLU A 165 -5.58 14.48 15.33
N GLY A 166 -6.41 13.45 15.54
CA GLY A 166 -6.84 13.02 16.87
C GLY A 166 -5.75 12.38 17.74
N ARG A 167 -4.53 12.20 17.22
CA ARG A 167 -3.37 11.65 17.94
C ARG A 167 -2.28 12.70 18.24
N GLN A 168 -2.40 13.91 17.68
CA GLN A 168 -1.59 15.06 18.08
C GLN A 168 -2.16 15.71 19.34
#